data_AF-A0AAV4VGM7-F1
#
_entry.id   AF-A0AAV4VGM7-F1
#
_cell.length_a   1.000
_cell.length_b   1.000
_cell.length_c   1.000
_cell.angle_alpha   90.00
_cell.angle_beta   90.00
_cell.angle_gamma   90.00
#
_symmetry.space_group_name_H-M   'P 1'
#
loop_
_entity.id
_entity.type
_entity.pdbx_description
1 polymer ?
#
loop_
_entity_poly.entity_id
_entity_poly.type
_entity_poly.pdbx_seq_one_letter_code
_entity_poly.pdbx_strand_id
1 'polypeptide(L)'
;MVMMCHIKDGESPLSLKILLANATSIWSEHLLHLSSFFLNSTEELTLNRFIILILAELRLKCEEYATALLDHTRTSYELEVMLNYDPNGPIYEKGERMKLERLKLAIICKQKTFVAHPNVQQLLAAVWYEGSPGFRRKGPVGQLLDISKMATMFPVYSMAYMMAPSSSLGQTMKKPFTKFIVHSSAYCCFLMLLIMASQRVETLVMEWIGTDYFLQKSSK
;
A
#
# COMPACT_ATOMS: atom_id res chain seq x y z
N MET A 1 29.72 -2.96 -13.11
CA MET A 1 30.84 -2.29 -12.41
C MET A 1 30.76 -0.78 -12.58
N VAL A 2 29.64 -0.13 -12.21
CA VAL A 2 29.52 1.34 -12.07
C VAL A 2 28.35 1.60 -11.11
N MET A 3 28.57 1.48 -9.80
CA MET A 3 27.70 2.07 -8.77
C MET A 3 28.46 2.19 -7.44
N MET A 4 29.72 2.64 -7.53
CA MET A 4 30.65 2.79 -6.39
C MET A 4 31.28 4.20 -6.41
N CYS A 5 30.45 5.23 -6.64
CA CYS A 5 30.90 6.62 -6.59
C CYS A 5 29.78 7.53 -6.08
N HIS A 6 29.54 7.49 -4.76
CA HIS A 6 29.41 8.66 -3.89
C HIS A 6 29.11 8.18 -2.46
N ILE A 7 30.13 7.74 -1.75
CA ILE A 7 30.08 7.64 -0.28
C ILE A 7 30.48 9.02 0.22
N LYS A 8 29.52 9.77 0.76
CA LYS A 8 29.80 11.02 1.46
C LYS A 8 30.17 10.66 2.91
N ASP A 9 31.32 11.12 3.35
CA ASP A 9 31.81 10.90 4.72
C ASP A 9 30.80 11.48 5.73
N GLY A 10 30.18 10.62 6.53
CA GLY A 10 29.19 11.01 7.56
C GLY A 10 27.95 10.12 7.68
N GLU A 11 27.76 9.12 6.82
CA GLU A 11 26.61 8.21 6.89
C GLU A 11 26.67 7.27 8.10
N SER A 12 25.61 7.25 8.91
CA SER A 12 25.48 6.36 10.06
C SER A 12 25.59 4.88 9.64
N PRO A 13 26.16 3.99 10.47
CA PRO A 13 26.31 2.56 10.16
C PRO A 13 24.97 1.84 9.89
N LEU A 14 23.83 2.48 10.16
CA LEU A 14 22.50 2.00 9.84
C LEU A 14 22.14 2.15 8.35
N SER A 15 22.53 3.26 7.71
CA SER A 15 22.28 3.53 6.29
C SER A 15 23.04 2.55 5.40
N LEU A 16 24.27 2.21 5.77
CA LEU A 16 25.10 1.22 5.08
C LEU A 16 24.50 -0.19 5.17
N LYS A 17 23.91 -0.54 6.32
CA LYS A 17 23.22 -1.84 6.53
C LYS A 17 21.91 -1.93 5.73
N ILE A 18 21.17 -0.83 5.61
CA ILE A 18 19.94 -0.76 4.81
C ILE A 18 20.25 -0.82 3.31
N LEU A 19 21.32 -0.15 2.85
CA LEU A 19 21.80 -0.24 1.47
C LEU A 19 22.28 -1.66 1.11
N LEU A 20 22.98 -2.34 2.03
CA LEU A 20 23.36 -3.74 1.87
C LEU A 20 22.14 -4.69 1.85
N ALA A 21 21.11 -4.40 2.65
CA ALA A 21 19.85 -5.16 2.67
C ALA A 21 18.99 -4.96 1.40
N ASN A 22 19.02 -3.76 0.80
CA ASN A 22 18.36 -3.48 -0.47
C ASN A 22 19.14 -4.04 -1.67
N ALA A 23 20.47 -4.02 -1.62
CA ALA A 23 21.30 -4.70 -2.60
C ALA A 23 21.00 -6.21 -2.61
N THR A 24 20.81 -6.85 -1.46
CA THR A 24 20.51 -8.29 -1.41
C THR A 24 19.17 -8.66 -2.05
N SER A 25 18.16 -7.78 -2.08
CA SER A 25 16.90 -8.09 -2.78
C SER A 25 17.02 -7.97 -4.31
N ILE A 26 17.80 -7.01 -4.81
CA ILE A 26 18.04 -6.80 -6.25
C ILE A 26 19.01 -7.84 -6.80
N TRP A 27 20.02 -8.22 -6.01
CA TRP A 27 20.94 -9.29 -6.36
C TRP A 27 20.28 -10.68 -6.29
N SER A 28 19.19 -10.86 -5.53
CA SER A 28 18.48 -12.14 -5.45
C SER A 28 17.87 -12.59 -6.79
N GLU A 29 17.40 -11.68 -7.64
CA GLU A 29 16.86 -12.06 -8.96
C GLU A 29 17.97 -12.21 -10.02
N HIS A 30 19.01 -11.37 -9.95
CA HIS A 30 20.18 -11.49 -10.84
C HIS A 30 21.05 -12.72 -10.53
N LEU A 31 21.12 -13.16 -9.27
CA LEU A 31 21.82 -14.38 -8.86
C LEU A 31 21.12 -15.66 -9.35
N LEU A 32 19.79 -15.65 -9.49
CA LEU A 32 19.06 -16.80 -10.06
C LEU A 32 19.44 -17.01 -11.54
N HIS A 33 19.59 -15.94 -12.31
CA HIS A 33 20.02 -16.01 -13.71
C HIS A 33 21.52 -16.31 -13.91
N LEU A 34 22.38 -15.86 -12.98
CA LEU A 34 23.82 -16.17 -13.04
C LEU A 34 24.13 -17.59 -12.53
N SER A 35 23.29 -18.15 -11.65
CA SER A 35 23.43 -19.53 -11.16
C SER A 35 23.27 -20.58 -12.26
N SER A 36 22.51 -20.31 -13.32
CA SER A 36 22.39 -21.20 -14.48
C SER A 36 23.61 -21.19 -15.41
N PHE A 37 24.49 -20.19 -15.30
CA PHE A 37 25.68 -20.05 -16.16
C PHE A 37 26.97 -20.60 -15.51
N PHE A 38 27.00 -20.77 -14.18
CA PHE A 38 28.17 -21.23 -13.41
C PHE A 38 27.93 -22.58 -12.71
N LEU A 39 27.33 -23.55 -13.40
CA LEU A 39 27.13 -24.90 -12.87
C LEU A 39 28.25 -25.84 -13.31
N ASN A 40 29.40 -25.78 -12.61
CA ASN A 40 30.36 -26.89 -12.67
C ASN A 40 31.28 -27.04 -11.44
N SER A 41 30.78 -26.83 -10.22
CA SER A 41 31.46 -27.33 -9.01
C SER A 41 30.48 -27.50 -7.85
N THR A 42 30.39 -28.72 -7.31
CA THR A 42 29.47 -29.12 -6.23
C THR A 42 29.79 -28.49 -4.87
N GLU A 43 31.03 -28.03 -4.64
CA GLU A 43 31.40 -27.29 -3.43
C GLU A 43 30.83 -25.85 -3.39
N GLU A 44 30.79 -25.17 -4.55
CA GLU A 44 30.37 -23.77 -4.64
C GLU A 44 28.86 -23.60 -4.41
N LEU A 45 28.04 -24.60 -4.80
CA LEU A 45 26.61 -24.65 -4.48
C LEU A 45 26.35 -24.85 -2.98
N THR A 46 27.19 -25.61 -2.29
CA THR A 46 27.04 -25.87 -0.85
C THR A 46 27.41 -24.61 -0.05
N LEU A 47 28.47 -23.91 -0.47
CA LEU A 47 28.89 -22.63 0.10
C LEU A 47 27.84 -21.52 -0.13
N ASN A 48 27.31 -21.39 -1.36
CA ASN A 48 26.26 -20.42 -1.66
C ASN A 48 24.98 -20.69 -0.85
N ARG A 49 24.60 -21.97 -0.65
CA ARG A 49 23.49 -22.34 0.24
C ARG A 49 23.78 -21.94 1.68
N PHE A 50 24.99 -22.17 2.18
CA PHE A 50 25.38 -21.80 3.55
C PHE A 50 25.33 -20.27 3.78
N ILE A 51 25.84 -19.49 2.83
CA ILE A 51 25.79 -18.01 2.89
C ILE A 51 24.34 -17.51 2.89
N ILE A 52 23.47 -18.05 2.02
CA ILE A 52 22.06 -17.67 1.97
C ILE A 52 21.35 -17.95 3.31
N LEU A 53 21.64 -19.11 3.93
CA LEU A 53 21.07 -19.46 5.23
C LEU A 53 21.52 -18.51 6.34
N ILE A 54 22.81 -18.16 6.40
CA ILE A 54 23.33 -17.20 7.40
C ILE A 54 22.72 -15.82 7.20
N LEU A 55 22.64 -15.34 5.95
CA LEU A 55 22.04 -14.04 5.66
C LEU A 55 20.56 -13.99 6.03
N ALA A 56 19.82 -15.08 5.80
CA ALA A 56 18.43 -15.20 6.20
C ALA A 56 18.29 -15.15 7.74
N GLU A 57 19.16 -15.85 8.47
CA GLU A 57 19.16 -15.84 9.94
C GLU A 57 19.51 -14.46 10.51
N LEU A 58 20.54 -13.80 9.95
CA LEU A 58 20.91 -12.44 10.35
C LEU A 58 19.80 -11.43 10.06
N ARG A 59 19.12 -11.56 8.92
CA ARG A 59 17.96 -10.73 8.58
C ARG A 59 16.85 -10.93 9.61
N LEU A 60 16.55 -12.17 9.98
CA LEU A 60 15.52 -12.48 10.97
C LEU A 60 15.84 -11.86 12.33
N LYS A 61 17.08 -12.05 12.84
CA LYS A 61 17.52 -11.45 14.11
C LYS A 61 17.45 -9.93 14.10
N CYS A 62 17.79 -9.28 12.96
CA CYS A 62 17.62 -7.84 12.83
C CYS A 62 16.15 -7.40 12.85
N GLU A 63 15.25 -8.18 12.22
CA GLU A 63 13.82 -7.93 12.23
C GLU A 63 13.23 -8.07 13.65
N GLU A 64 13.61 -9.13 14.38
CA GLU A 64 13.24 -9.35 15.78
C GLU A 64 13.74 -8.22 16.67
N TYR A 65 15.01 -7.82 16.53
CA TYR A 65 15.58 -6.71 17.28
C TYR A 65 14.84 -5.39 17.02
N ALA A 66 14.58 -5.07 15.75
CA ALA A 66 13.84 -3.86 15.38
C ALA A 66 12.41 -3.88 15.93
N THR A 67 11.77 -5.06 15.99
CA THR A 67 10.43 -5.23 16.55
C THR A 67 10.46 -5.06 18.08
N ALA A 68 11.44 -5.63 18.78
CA ALA A 68 11.59 -5.47 20.22
C ALA A 68 11.85 -4.01 20.63
N LEU A 69 12.48 -3.20 19.76
CA LEU A 69 12.62 -1.76 20.02
C LEU A 69 11.27 -1.02 20.04
N LEU A 70 10.26 -1.51 19.31
CA LEU A 70 8.91 -0.91 19.36
C LEU A 70 8.23 -1.12 20.72
N ASP A 71 8.52 -2.23 21.41
CA ASP A 71 8.00 -2.51 22.76
C ASP A 71 8.54 -1.52 23.80
N HIS A 72 9.68 -0.91 23.53
CA HIS A 72 10.29 0.09 24.41
C HIS A 72 9.78 1.52 24.17
N THR A 73 8.96 1.76 23.15
CA THR A 73 8.33 3.06 22.93
C THR A 73 7.25 3.31 23.99
N ARG A 74 7.38 4.39 24.76
CA ARG A 74 6.46 4.70 25.87
C ARG A 74 5.38 5.69 25.50
N THR A 75 5.60 6.46 24.44
CA THR A 75 4.66 7.48 23.99
C THR A 75 4.35 7.35 22.50
N SER A 76 3.13 7.77 22.10
CA SER A 76 2.77 7.82 20.68
C SER A 76 3.67 8.77 19.90
N TYR A 77 4.18 9.82 20.55
CA TYR A 77 5.09 10.78 19.94
C TYR A 77 6.46 10.17 19.62
N GLU A 78 7.06 9.40 20.55
CA GLU A 78 8.30 8.65 20.27
C GLU A 78 8.12 7.71 19.07
N LEU A 79 6.98 7.01 19.02
CA LEU A 79 6.64 6.14 17.91
C LEU A 79 6.49 6.92 16.59
N GLU A 80 5.78 8.05 16.61
CA GLU A 80 5.64 8.92 15.44
C GLU A 80 7.00 9.40 14.92
N VAL A 81 7.88 9.88 15.79
CA VAL A 81 9.24 10.31 15.44
C VAL A 81 10.02 9.16 14.81
N MET A 82 10.00 7.98 15.44
CA MET A 82 10.70 6.79 14.95
C MET A 82 10.19 6.35 13.58
N LEU A 83 8.88 6.34 13.34
CA LEU A 83 8.28 5.92 12.07
C LEU A 83 8.43 6.96 10.95
N ASN A 84 8.54 8.25 11.28
CA ASN A 84 8.71 9.33 10.32
C ASN A 84 10.18 9.70 10.06
N TYR A 85 11.14 9.08 10.75
CA TYR A 85 12.55 9.45 10.68
C TYR A 85 13.15 9.39 9.26
N ASP A 86 13.62 10.52 8.74
CA ASP A 86 14.34 10.65 7.47
C ASP A 86 15.76 11.17 7.75
N PRO A 87 16.83 10.49 7.32
CA PRO A 87 18.21 10.92 7.60
C PRO A 87 18.59 12.22 6.87
N ASN A 88 17.91 12.55 5.76
CA ASN A 88 18.17 13.75 4.96
C ASN A 88 17.08 14.82 5.11
N GLY A 89 16.03 14.52 5.87
CA GLY A 89 14.86 15.36 6.05
C GLY A 89 14.91 16.20 7.33
N PRO A 90 14.01 17.19 7.46
CA PRO A 90 13.79 17.86 8.74
C PRO A 90 13.28 16.85 9.79
N ILE A 91 13.56 17.15 11.06
CA ILE A 91 13.03 16.36 12.18
C ILE A 91 11.51 16.51 12.19
N TYR A 92 10.79 15.39 12.37
CA TYR A 92 9.33 15.40 12.44
C TYR A 92 8.85 16.20 13.66
N GLU A 93 7.97 17.18 13.41
CA GLU A 93 7.29 17.94 14.44
C GLU A 93 5.82 17.51 14.60
N LYS A 94 5.33 17.53 15.84
CA LYS A 94 3.97 17.10 16.15
C LYS A 94 2.95 18.04 15.48
N GLY A 95 2.08 17.47 14.65
CA GLY A 95 1.06 18.22 13.91
C GLY A 95 1.38 18.34 12.42
N GLU A 96 2.58 17.98 11.99
CA GLU A 96 2.89 17.82 10.58
C GLU A 96 2.23 16.57 9.99
N ARG A 97 2.06 16.58 8.66
CA ARG A 97 1.53 15.41 7.94
C ARG A 97 2.53 14.26 8.04
N MET A 98 2.13 13.18 8.70
CA MET A 98 2.93 11.96 8.81
C MET A 98 3.19 11.35 7.42
N LYS A 99 4.45 11.33 7.00
CA LYS A 99 4.91 10.70 5.75
C LYS A 99 5.24 9.21 5.94
N LEU A 100 5.57 8.81 7.17
CA LEU A 100 5.86 7.44 7.61
C LEU A 100 6.96 6.77 6.78
N GLU A 101 8.06 7.49 6.48
CA GLU A 101 9.12 7.01 5.58
C GLU A 101 9.81 5.73 6.08
N ARG A 102 10.05 5.58 7.39
CA ARG A 102 10.63 4.33 7.93
C ARG A 102 9.66 3.17 7.86
N LEU A 103 8.37 3.44 8.05
CA LEU A 103 7.35 2.40 7.90
C LEU A 103 7.25 1.94 6.43
N LYS A 104 7.31 2.87 5.47
CA LYS A 104 7.37 2.51 4.04
C LYS A 104 8.58 1.65 3.73
N LEU A 105 9.75 2.01 4.25
CA LEU A 105 10.96 1.21 4.09
C LEU A 105 10.79 -0.20 4.68
N ALA A 106 10.22 -0.33 5.88
CA ALA A 106 9.96 -1.63 6.51
C ALA A 106 9.02 -2.51 5.65
N ILE A 107 8.02 -1.90 5.01
CA ILE A 107 7.11 -2.58 4.08
C ILE A 107 7.87 -3.05 2.82
N ILE A 108 8.70 -2.18 2.22
CA ILE A 108 9.52 -2.53 1.05
C ILE A 108 10.49 -3.67 1.38
N CYS A 109 11.11 -3.62 2.55
CA CYS A 109 11.99 -4.67 3.05
C CYS A 109 11.25 -5.93 3.53
N LYS A 110 9.91 -5.98 3.43
CA LYS A 110 9.04 -7.10 3.82
C LYS A 110 9.21 -7.53 5.29
N GLN A 111 9.38 -6.57 6.21
CA GLN A 111 9.44 -6.82 7.66
C GLN A 111 8.03 -6.94 8.23
N LYS A 112 7.43 -8.14 8.13
CA LYS A 112 6.01 -8.35 8.45
C LYS A 112 5.73 -8.21 9.94
N THR A 113 6.64 -8.70 10.79
CA THR A 113 6.46 -8.68 12.25
C THR A 113 6.49 -7.24 12.80
N PHE A 114 7.45 -6.44 12.33
CA PHE A 114 7.55 -5.02 12.65
C PHE A 114 6.29 -4.24 12.23
N VAL A 115 5.82 -4.43 11.00
CA VAL A 115 4.62 -3.72 10.51
C VAL A 115 3.36 -4.17 11.25
N ALA A 116 3.26 -5.45 11.61
CA ALA A 116 2.11 -6.00 12.34
C ALA A 116 2.08 -5.66 13.83
N HIS A 117 3.10 -4.97 14.34
CA HIS A 117 3.22 -4.63 15.75
C HIS A 117 2.02 -3.80 16.26
N PRO A 118 1.44 -4.09 17.45
CA PRO A 118 0.24 -3.44 17.96
C PRO A 118 0.32 -1.91 17.99
N ASN A 119 1.44 -1.35 18.47
CA ASN A 119 1.63 0.11 18.54
C ASN A 119 1.60 0.76 17.15
N VAL A 120 2.23 0.12 16.15
CA VAL A 120 2.26 0.59 14.76
C VAL A 120 0.87 0.53 14.16
N GLN A 121 0.15 -0.57 14.36
CA GLN A 121 -1.23 -0.73 13.87
C GLN A 121 -2.19 0.25 14.51
N GLN A 122 -2.04 0.56 15.79
CA GLN A 122 -2.84 1.57 16.48
C GLN A 122 -2.61 2.98 15.91
N LEU A 123 -1.36 3.33 15.62
CA LEU A 123 -1.02 4.61 14.97
C LEU A 123 -1.58 4.67 13.56
N LEU A 124 -1.42 3.61 12.76
CA LEU A 124 -1.99 3.51 11.42
C LEU A 124 -3.51 3.64 11.44
N ALA A 125 -4.19 3.02 12.39
CA ALA A 125 -5.64 3.15 12.56
C ALA A 125 -6.04 4.58 12.94
N ALA A 126 -5.25 5.29 13.76
CA ALA A 126 -5.50 6.69 14.08
C ALA A 126 -5.39 7.59 12.84
N VAL A 127 -4.34 7.40 12.03
CA VAL A 127 -4.15 8.12 10.75
C VAL A 127 -5.25 7.77 9.75
N TRP A 128 -5.67 6.50 9.71
CA TRP A 128 -6.71 6.04 8.79
C TRP A 128 -8.07 6.69 9.07
N TYR A 129 -8.47 6.74 10.34
CA TYR A 129 -9.79 7.22 10.77
C TYR A 129 -9.84 8.70 11.21
N GLU A 130 -8.77 9.47 10.97
CA GLU A 130 -8.65 10.87 11.40
C GLU A 130 -9.83 11.76 10.95
N GLY A 131 -10.42 11.49 9.78
CA GLY A 131 -11.55 12.25 9.23
C GLY A 131 -12.93 11.84 9.75
N SER A 132 -13.03 10.78 10.56
CA SER A 132 -14.31 10.19 10.98
C SER A 132 -14.28 9.86 12.49
N PRO A 133 -14.26 10.89 13.36
CA PRO A 133 -14.23 10.67 14.80
C PRO A 133 -15.46 9.89 15.25
N GLY A 134 -15.25 8.85 16.06
CA GLY A 134 -16.32 8.01 16.59
C GLY A 134 -16.83 6.91 15.64
N PHE A 135 -16.40 6.85 14.38
CA PHE A 135 -16.82 5.80 13.44
C PHE A 135 -16.53 4.39 13.98
N ARG A 136 -15.34 4.17 14.57
CA ARG A 136 -14.98 2.89 15.22
C ARG A 136 -15.83 2.52 16.43
N ARG A 137 -16.48 3.49 17.08
CA ARG A 137 -17.32 3.24 18.28
C ARG A 137 -18.76 2.90 17.91
N LYS A 138 -19.17 3.17 16.66
CA LYS A 138 -20.51 2.84 16.17
C LYS A 138 -20.64 1.33 15.98
N GLY A 139 -21.84 0.80 16.22
CA GLY A 139 -22.18 -0.57 15.87
C GLY A 139 -22.15 -0.79 14.34
N PRO A 140 -22.15 -2.06 13.89
CA PRO A 140 -21.98 -2.40 12.48
C PRO A 140 -23.05 -1.78 11.57
N VAL A 141 -24.30 -1.71 12.03
CA VAL A 141 -25.40 -1.05 11.27
C VAL A 141 -25.13 0.45 11.10
N GLY A 142 -24.69 1.13 12.16
CA GLY A 142 -24.36 2.56 12.09
C GLY A 142 -23.18 2.85 11.17
N GLN A 143 -22.16 1.98 11.19
CA GLN A 143 -21.02 2.06 10.28
C GLN A 143 -21.46 1.88 8.82
N LEU A 144 -22.32 0.90 8.55
CA LEU A 144 -22.84 0.65 7.20
C LEU A 144 -23.66 1.84 6.68
N LEU A 145 -24.51 2.44 7.52
CA LEU A 145 -25.27 3.64 7.16
C LEU A 145 -24.35 4.82 6.81
N ASP A 146 -23.34 5.10 7.64
CA ASP A 146 -22.37 6.16 7.37
C ASP A 146 -21.60 5.91 6.06
N ILE A 147 -21.12 4.68 5.84
CA ILE A 147 -20.43 4.28 4.61
C ILE A 147 -21.35 4.46 3.41
N SER A 148 -22.60 3.99 3.48
CA SER A 148 -23.57 4.09 2.39
C SER A 148 -23.88 5.55 2.03
N LYS A 149 -23.98 6.44 3.03
CA LYS A 149 -24.17 7.87 2.83
C LYS A 149 -22.96 8.50 2.15
N MET A 150 -21.73 8.16 2.57
CA MET A 150 -20.52 8.66 1.91
C MET A 150 -20.39 8.14 0.47
N ALA A 151 -20.71 6.86 0.25
CA ALA A 151 -20.68 6.23 -1.06
C ALA A 151 -21.69 6.87 -2.02
N THR A 152 -22.95 7.04 -1.63
CA THR A 152 -23.95 7.72 -2.47
C THR A 152 -23.59 9.18 -2.79
N MET A 153 -22.93 9.88 -1.87
CA MET A 153 -22.44 11.25 -2.08
C MET A 153 -21.10 11.34 -2.83
N PHE A 154 -20.55 10.24 -3.36
CA PHE A 154 -19.23 10.25 -4.04
C PHE A 154 -19.06 11.32 -5.15
N PRO A 155 -20.08 11.67 -5.98
CA PRO A 155 -19.93 12.69 -7.02
C PRO A 155 -19.78 14.09 -6.41
N VAL A 156 -20.51 14.36 -5.33
CA VAL A 156 -20.44 15.63 -4.59
C VAL A 156 -19.06 15.80 -3.96
N TYR A 157 -18.53 14.76 -3.34
CA TYR A 157 -17.17 14.78 -2.77
C TYR A 157 -16.10 15.05 -3.85
N SER A 158 -16.22 14.41 -5.01
CA SER A 158 -15.29 14.60 -6.13
C SER A 158 -15.36 16.02 -6.69
N MET A 159 -16.57 16.55 -6.89
CA MET A 159 -16.80 17.90 -7.42
C MET A 159 -16.33 18.99 -6.44
N ALA A 160 -16.63 18.83 -5.15
CA ALA A 160 -16.18 19.76 -4.11
C ALA A 160 -14.64 19.81 -4.02
N TYR A 161 -13.97 18.67 -4.18
CA TYR A 161 -12.50 18.61 -4.21
C TYR A 161 -11.91 19.33 -5.43
N MET A 162 -12.54 19.21 -6.61
CA MET A 162 -12.11 19.90 -7.83
C MET A 162 -12.34 21.41 -7.77
N MET A 163 -13.49 21.85 -7.27
CA MET A 163 -13.87 23.28 -7.27
C MET A 163 -13.26 24.06 -6.11
N ALA A 164 -13.23 23.47 -4.91
CA ALA A 164 -12.81 24.16 -3.70
C ALA A 164 -11.99 23.22 -2.78
N PRO A 165 -10.71 22.96 -3.10
CA PRO A 165 -9.86 22.01 -2.37
C PRO A 165 -9.55 22.41 -0.92
N SER A 166 -9.80 23.66 -0.53
CA SER A 166 -9.67 24.18 0.83
C SER A 166 -10.96 24.07 1.66
N SER A 167 -12.10 23.74 1.04
CA SER A 167 -13.38 23.57 1.73
C SER A 167 -13.34 22.39 2.71
N SER A 168 -14.24 22.37 3.70
CA SER A 168 -14.33 21.26 4.67
C SER A 168 -14.53 19.90 3.98
N LEU A 169 -15.38 19.84 2.94
CA LEU A 169 -15.59 18.63 2.14
C LEU A 169 -14.33 18.24 1.35
N GLY A 170 -13.67 19.22 0.72
CA GLY A 170 -12.42 19.00 0.00
C GLY A 170 -11.26 18.53 0.90
N GLN A 171 -11.18 19.04 2.13
CA GLN A 171 -10.21 18.57 3.13
C GLN A 171 -10.55 17.16 3.64
N THR A 172 -11.83 16.86 3.86
CA THR A 172 -12.29 15.52 4.25
C THR A 172 -11.93 14.48 3.18
N MET A 173 -12.05 14.85 1.89
CA MET A 173 -11.65 14.00 0.76
C MET A 173 -10.14 13.66 0.72
N LYS A 174 -9.28 14.48 1.36
CA LYS A 174 -7.84 14.22 1.45
C LYS A 174 -7.50 13.14 2.48
N LYS A 175 -8.42 12.82 3.39
CA LYS A 175 -8.25 11.77 4.42
C LYS A 175 -8.34 10.37 3.77
N PRO A 176 -7.51 9.41 4.19
CA PRO A 176 -7.34 8.13 3.49
C PRO A 176 -8.63 7.29 3.46
N PHE A 177 -9.37 7.23 4.57
CA PHE A 177 -10.62 6.45 4.65
C PHE A 177 -11.70 6.97 3.69
N THR A 178 -11.98 8.28 3.69
CA THR A 178 -12.95 8.89 2.77
C THR A 178 -12.50 8.70 1.31
N LYS A 179 -11.20 8.86 1.04
CA LYS A 179 -10.60 8.62 -0.28
C LYS A 179 -10.84 7.21 -0.79
N PHE A 180 -10.65 6.22 0.07
CA PHE A 180 -10.92 4.84 -0.24
C PHE A 180 -12.39 4.62 -0.61
N ILE A 181 -13.34 5.08 0.22
CA ILE A 181 -14.77 4.89 -0.03
C ILE A 181 -15.22 5.54 -1.33
N VAL A 182 -14.84 6.79 -1.58
CA VAL A 182 -15.22 7.51 -2.81
C VAL A 182 -14.66 6.81 -4.05
N HIS A 183 -13.41 6.36 -4.01
CA HIS A 183 -12.80 5.63 -5.12
C HIS A 183 -13.49 4.28 -5.37
N SER A 184 -13.71 3.48 -4.31
CA SER A 184 -14.44 2.21 -4.42
C SER A 184 -15.86 2.41 -4.93
N SER A 185 -16.57 3.45 -4.47
CA SER A 185 -17.94 3.75 -4.91
C SER A 185 -18.01 4.16 -6.37
N ALA A 186 -17.06 4.99 -6.84
CA ALA A 186 -16.95 5.33 -8.26
C ALA A 186 -16.69 4.09 -9.12
N TYR A 187 -15.82 3.18 -8.66
CA TYR A 187 -15.57 1.91 -9.34
C TYR A 187 -16.80 1.02 -9.39
N CYS A 188 -17.53 0.88 -8.27
CA CYS A 188 -18.82 0.17 -8.25
C CYS A 188 -19.84 0.80 -9.21
N CYS A 189 -19.96 2.12 -9.24
CA CYS A 189 -20.84 2.83 -10.17
C CYS A 189 -20.47 2.55 -11.63
N PHE A 190 -19.18 2.54 -11.95
CA PHE A 190 -18.69 2.19 -13.27
C PHE A 190 -19.08 0.76 -13.66
N LEU A 191 -18.89 -0.22 -12.77
CA LEU A 191 -19.32 -1.59 -13.02
C LEU A 191 -20.84 -1.71 -13.20
N MET A 192 -21.63 -0.99 -12.40
CA MET A 192 -23.09 -0.97 -12.56
C MET A 192 -23.51 -0.41 -13.93
N LEU A 193 -22.86 0.67 -14.38
CA LEU A 193 -23.10 1.23 -15.72
C LEU A 193 -22.72 0.25 -16.83
N LEU A 194 -21.61 -0.48 -16.69
CA LEU A 194 -21.22 -1.51 -17.65
C LEU A 194 -22.24 -2.65 -17.71
N ILE A 195 -22.74 -3.10 -16.56
CA ILE A 195 -23.77 -4.14 -16.51
C ILE A 195 -25.06 -3.64 -17.17
N MET A 196 -25.54 -2.44 -16.83
CA MET A 196 -26.73 -1.86 -17.45
C MET A 196 -26.57 -1.68 -18.97
N ALA A 197 -25.40 -1.24 -19.42
CA ALA A 197 -25.09 -1.15 -20.85
C ALA A 197 -25.08 -2.53 -21.51
N SER A 198 -24.48 -3.54 -20.87
CA SER A 198 -24.44 -4.92 -21.36
C SER A 198 -25.84 -5.51 -21.53
N GLN A 199 -26.74 -5.29 -20.56
CA GLN A 199 -28.13 -5.74 -20.64
C GLN A 199 -28.89 -5.06 -21.79
N ARG A 200 -28.67 -3.75 -22.00
CA ARG A 200 -29.25 -3.03 -23.15
C ARG A 200 -28.74 -3.59 -24.49
N VAL A 201 -27.44 -3.87 -24.59
CA VAL A 201 -26.85 -4.47 -25.79
C VAL A 201 -27.49 -5.84 -26.07
N GLU A 202 -27.70 -6.66 -25.05
CA GLU A 202 -28.39 -7.96 -25.20
C GLU A 202 -29.81 -7.80 -25.74
N THR A 203 -30.60 -6.86 -25.20
CA THR A 203 -31.95 -6.59 -25.71
C THR A 203 -31.97 -6.12 -27.17
N LEU A 204 -31.05 -5.23 -27.55
CA LEU A 204 -30.94 -4.73 -28.93
C LEU A 204 -30.49 -5.82 -29.90
N VAL A 205 -29.57 -6.70 -29.48
CA VAL A 205 -29.11 -7.84 -30.29
C VAL A 205 -30.24 -8.86 -30.48
N MET A 206 -31.02 -9.16 -29.44
CA MET A 206 -32.19 -10.05 -29.56
C MET A 206 -33.26 -9.49 -30.48
N GLU A 207 -33.55 -8.19 -30.41
CA GLU A 207 -34.52 -7.52 -31.29
C GLU A 207 -34.06 -7.54 -32.75
N TRP A 208 -32.79 -7.26 -33.01
CA TRP A 208 -32.20 -7.29 -34.36
C TRP A 208 -32.21 -8.70 -34.96
N ILE A 209 -31.65 -9.69 -34.25
CA ILE A 209 -31.61 -11.10 -34.70
C ILE A 209 -33.02 -11.67 -34.86
N GLY A 210 -33.93 -11.34 -33.93
CA GLY A 210 -35.32 -11.79 -33.99
C GLY A 210 -36.03 -11.26 -35.23
N THR A 211 -35.87 -9.97 -35.54
CA THR A 211 -36.50 -9.34 -36.72
C THR A 211 -36.02 -9.98 -38.02
N ASP A 212 -34.73 -10.23 -38.17
CA ASP A 212 -34.17 -10.87 -39.37
C ASP A 212 -34.69 -12.30 -39.59
N TYR A 213 -34.85 -13.07 -38.50
CA TYR A 213 -35.43 -14.42 -38.55
C TYR A 213 -36.90 -14.41 -39.02
N PHE A 214 -37.71 -13.47 -38.53
CA PHE A 214 -39.11 -13.35 -38.93
C PHE A 214 -39.27 -12.90 -40.39
N LEU A 215 -38.42 -11.99 -40.87
CA LEU A 215 -38.42 -11.55 -42.27
C LEU A 215 -38.04 -12.68 -43.22
N GLN A 216 -37.03 -13.49 -42.88
CA GLN A 216 -36.65 -14.65 -43.68
C GLN A 216 -37.76 -15.71 -43.73
N LYS A 217 -38.50 -15.91 -42.63
CA LYS A 217 -39.59 -16.88 -42.56
C LYS A 217 -40.84 -16.44 -43.34
N SER A 218 -41.15 -15.15 -43.41
CA SER A 218 -42.31 -14.65 -44.17
C SER A 218 -42.10 -14.64 -45.69
N SER A 219 -40.86 -14.80 -46.17
CA SER A 219 -40.52 -14.80 -47.59
C SER A 219 -40.52 -16.20 -48.25
N LYS A 220 -40.87 -17.25 -47.50
CA LYS A 220 -41.08 -18.62 -48.00
C LYS A 220 -42.53 -19.02 -47.83
#